data_AF-A0A6S7BGJ5-F1
#
_entry.id   AF-A0A6S7BGJ5-F1
#
_cell.length_a   1.000
_cell.length_b   1.000
_cell.length_c   1.000
_cell.angle_alpha   90.00
_cell.angle_beta   90.00
_cell.angle_gamma   90.00
#
_symmetry.space_group_name_H-M   'P 1'
#
loop_
_entity.id
_entity.type
_entity.pdbx_description
1 polymer ?
#
loop_
_entity_poly.entity_id
_entity_poly.type
_entity_poly.pdbx_seq_one_letter_code
_entity_poly.pdbx_strand_id
1 'polypeptide(L)'
;MNEAPAYWRGRYAWTILSLIVLAASSYAQARAIRIVSGTYGQNCGAPIGNATHDLARQCNGRETCRYIVGKSLAGDPVVACRKDLLAEWLCSDTEFHTAALSPEAWGSTLVLSCIRQTGAGR
;
A
#
# COMPACT_ATOMS: atom_id res chain seq x y z
N MET A 1 64.15 46.64 5.69
CA MET A 1 64.27 45.32 6.35
C MET A 1 63.42 45.37 7.62
N ASN A 2 62.13 45.69 7.47
CA ASN A 2 60.98 44.77 7.36
C ASN A 2 60.55 44.32 8.78
N GLU A 3 60.01 45.25 9.57
CA GLU A 3 58.57 45.46 9.81
C GLU A 3 57.90 44.31 10.56
N ALA A 4 57.63 44.55 11.86
CA ALA A 4 56.86 43.68 12.74
C ALA A 4 55.35 43.77 12.43
N PRO A 5 54.57 42.68 12.52
CA PRO A 5 53.15 42.73 12.22
C PRO A 5 52.37 43.42 13.34
N ALA A 6 51.82 44.59 13.01
CA ALA A 6 50.85 45.31 13.80
C ALA A 6 49.49 44.58 13.78
N TYR A 7 49.00 44.27 14.97
CA TYR A 7 47.65 43.81 15.24
C TYR A 7 46.64 44.86 14.73
N TRP A 8 45.68 44.45 13.89
CA TRP A 8 44.51 45.27 13.56
C TRP A 8 43.24 44.52 13.95
N ARG A 9 42.53 45.15 14.89
CA ARG A 9 41.26 44.71 15.44
C ARG A 9 40.13 44.98 14.43
N GLY A 10 39.42 43.90 14.08
CA GLY A 10 37.98 43.91 13.76
C GLY A 10 37.59 44.23 12.32
N ARG A 11 36.96 43.26 11.63
CA ARG A 11 35.50 43.10 11.53
C ARG A 11 35.12 42.25 10.29
N TYR A 12 34.36 41.18 10.54
CA TYR A 12 33.50 40.40 9.62
C TYR A 12 34.15 39.74 8.39
N ALA A 13 34.27 38.41 8.43
CA ALA A 13 33.94 37.56 7.26
C ALA A 13 33.90 36.08 7.65
N TRP A 14 32.66 35.58 7.74
CA TRP A 14 32.20 34.29 7.22
C TRP A 14 32.97 33.02 7.63
N THR A 15 32.32 32.18 8.42
CA THR A 15 31.85 30.85 7.97
C THR A 15 31.14 30.16 9.14
N ILE A 16 29.81 30.19 9.12
CA ILE A 16 29.01 29.36 10.01
C ILE A 16 29.03 27.96 9.38
N LEU A 17 29.80 27.04 9.96
CA LEU A 17 29.84 25.64 9.54
C LEU A 17 28.57 24.93 10.06
N SER A 18 27.42 25.21 9.44
CA SER A 18 26.14 24.56 9.76
C SER A 18 26.07 23.21 9.05
N LEU A 19 26.53 22.14 9.69
CA LEU A 19 26.26 20.76 9.26
C LEU A 19 24.90 20.31 9.79
N ILE A 20 23.82 20.79 9.19
CA ILE A 20 22.48 20.21 9.41
C ILE A 20 22.41 18.95 8.54
N VAL A 21 22.66 17.79 9.14
CA VAL A 21 22.42 16.49 8.50
C VAL A 21 20.91 16.29 8.43
N LEU A 22 20.30 16.65 7.29
CA LEU A 22 18.94 16.25 6.96
C LEU A 22 18.96 14.75 6.66
N ALA A 23 18.86 13.92 7.70
CA ALA A 23 18.45 12.54 7.56
C ALA A 23 16.98 12.54 7.10
N ALA A 24 16.77 12.73 5.79
CA ALA A 24 15.50 12.44 5.17
C ALA A 24 15.32 10.92 5.25
N SER A 25 14.69 10.46 6.33
CA SER A 25 14.11 9.12 6.38
C SER A 25 13.00 9.10 5.35
N SER A 26 13.36 8.87 4.08
CA SER A 26 12.46 8.31 3.11
C SER A 26 12.10 6.91 3.61
N TYR A 27 11.13 6.86 4.52
CA TYR A 27 10.18 5.79 4.45
C TYR A 27 9.59 5.92 3.05
N ALA A 28 10.19 5.24 2.08
CA ALA A 28 9.42 4.55 1.10
C ALA A 28 8.48 3.69 1.93
N GLN A 29 7.36 4.30 2.35
CA GLN A 29 6.32 3.65 3.11
C GLN A 29 5.96 2.51 2.19
N ALA A 30 6.41 1.31 2.54
CA ALA A 30 6.31 0.15 1.68
C ALA A 30 4.84 0.09 1.28
N ARG A 31 4.56 0.35 -0.01
CA ARG A 31 3.20 0.41 -0.56
C ARG A 31 2.71 -1.00 -0.72
N ALA A 32 2.65 -1.67 0.42
CA ALA A 32 2.28 -3.04 0.54
C ALA A 32 0.79 -3.09 0.85
N ILE A 33 0.11 -4.00 0.18
CA ILE A 33 -1.28 -4.34 0.45
C ILE A 33 -1.37 -4.77 1.92
N ARG A 34 -2.30 -4.16 2.63
CA ARG A 34 -2.78 -4.56 3.96
C ARG A 34 -4.27 -4.79 3.86
N ILE A 35 -4.68 -6.05 3.81
CA ILE A 35 -6.10 -6.42 3.80
C ILE A 35 -6.76 -5.93 5.10
N VAL A 36 -7.88 -5.24 4.94
CA VAL A 36 -8.73 -4.77 6.04
C VAL A 36 -9.89 -5.74 6.23
N SER A 37 -10.58 -6.07 5.14
CA SER A 37 -11.70 -6.98 5.16
C SER A 37 -11.83 -7.73 3.82
N GLY A 38 -12.44 -8.90 3.86
CA GLY A 38 -12.70 -9.73 2.69
C GLY A 38 -13.91 -10.62 2.94
N THR A 39 -14.99 -10.39 2.20
CA THR A 39 -16.22 -11.17 2.32
C THR A 39 -16.58 -11.79 0.98
N TYR A 40 -16.79 -13.10 0.99
CA TYR A 40 -17.17 -13.88 -0.16
C TYR A 40 -18.57 -14.48 0.02
N GLY A 41 -19.51 -14.09 -0.83
CA GLY A 41 -20.88 -14.55 -0.83
C GLY A 41 -21.77 -13.83 0.18
N GLN A 42 -21.52 -12.55 0.45
CA GLN A 42 -22.37 -11.74 1.32
C GLN A 42 -23.82 -11.74 0.81
N ASN A 43 -23.99 -11.66 -0.51
CA ASN A 43 -25.30 -11.75 -1.17
C ASN A 43 -26.01 -13.10 -0.95
N CYS A 44 -25.25 -14.14 -0.58
CA CYS A 44 -25.74 -15.48 -0.30
C CYS A 44 -25.83 -15.79 1.21
N GLY A 45 -25.68 -14.79 2.07
CA GLY A 45 -25.71 -14.95 3.52
C GLY A 45 -24.42 -15.52 4.13
N ALA A 46 -23.30 -15.46 3.40
CA ALA A 46 -22.01 -15.84 3.97
C ALA A 46 -21.61 -14.87 5.10
N PRO A 47 -20.88 -15.36 6.12
CA PRO A 47 -20.42 -14.51 7.20
C PRO A 47 -19.42 -13.47 6.69
N ILE A 48 -19.60 -12.22 7.14
CA ILE A 48 -18.69 -11.11 6.83
C ILE A 48 -17.28 -11.47 7.30
N GLY A 49 -16.29 -11.27 6.42
CA GLY A 49 -14.90 -11.52 6.74
C GLY A 49 -14.42 -12.96 6.56
N ASN A 50 -15.24 -13.86 6.01
CA ASN A 50 -14.87 -15.26 5.74
C ASN A 50 -13.64 -15.42 4.83
N ALA A 51 -13.38 -14.46 3.93
CA ALA A 51 -12.26 -14.47 3.01
C ALA A 51 -11.09 -13.59 3.47
N THR A 52 -11.23 -12.81 4.56
CA THR A 52 -10.22 -11.87 5.05
C THR A 52 -8.88 -12.54 5.32
N HIS A 53 -8.89 -13.67 6.03
CA HIS A 53 -7.65 -14.37 6.40
C HIS A 53 -6.93 -14.94 5.18
N ASP A 54 -7.67 -15.49 4.22
CA ASP A 54 -7.08 -16.05 2.99
C ASP A 54 -6.51 -14.95 2.10
N LEU A 55 -7.25 -13.86 1.89
CA LEU A 55 -6.76 -12.68 1.18
C LEU A 55 -5.52 -12.10 1.86
N ALA A 56 -5.53 -11.96 3.18
CA ALA A 56 -4.41 -11.46 3.96
C ALA A 56 -3.18 -12.36 3.78
N ARG A 57 -3.35 -13.68 3.86
CA ARG A 57 -2.25 -14.65 3.69
C ARG A 57 -1.62 -14.58 2.30
N GLN A 58 -2.43 -14.39 1.25
CA GLN A 58 -1.95 -14.38 -0.13
C GLN A 58 -1.38 -13.02 -0.55
N CYS A 59 -1.98 -11.92 -0.09
CA CYS A 59 -1.74 -10.59 -0.61
C CYS A 59 -1.00 -9.63 0.33
N ASN A 60 -1.00 -9.84 1.65
CA ASN A 60 -0.32 -8.91 2.55
C ASN A 60 1.18 -8.83 2.24
N GLY A 61 1.74 -7.61 2.30
CA GLY A 61 3.16 -7.39 2.05
C GLY A 61 3.53 -7.25 0.57
N ARG A 62 2.58 -7.45 -0.36
CA ARG A 62 2.81 -7.32 -1.82
C ARG A 62 2.38 -5.97 -2.32
N GLU A 63 3.01 -5.47 -3.37
CA GLU A 63 2.56 -4.25 -4.08
C GLU A 63 1.44 -4.54 -5.09
N THR A 64 1.38 -5.76 -5.62
CA THR A 64 0.30 -6.24 -6.49
C THR A 64 0.02 -7.71 -6.20
N CYS A 65 -1.26 -8.06 -6.07
CA CYS A 65 -1.72 -9.40 -5.80
C CYS A 65 -2.83 -9.78 -6.78
N ARG A 66 -2.74 -10.98 -7.35
CA ARG A 66 -3.80 -11.57 -8.18
C ARG A 66 -4.45 -12.71 -7.40
N TYR A 67 -5.73 -12.55 -7.09
CA TYR A 67 -6.51 -13.49 -6.32
C TYR A 67 -7.59 -14.13 -7.19
N ILE A 68 -7.59 -15.46 -7.30
CA ILE A 68 -8.52 -16.20 -8.17
C ILE A 68 -9.69 -16.72 -7.33
N VAL A 69 -10.88 -16.16 -7.57
CA VAL A 69 -12.08 -16.38 -6.74
C VAL A 69 -12.55 -17.85 -6.73
N GLY A 70 -12.31 -18.62 -7.79
CA GLY A 70 -12.76 -20.02 -7.89
C GLY A 70 -11.80 -21.08 -7.30
N LYS A 71 -10.50 -20.78 -7.18
CA LYS A 71 -9.50 -21.77 -6.72
C LYS A 71 -9.29 -21.74 -5.21
N SER A 72 -9.26 -20.54 -4.63
CA SER A 72 -9.06 -20.36 -3.18
C SER A 72 -10.27 -20.82 -2.36
N LEU A 73 -11.47 -20.85 -2.96
CA LEU A 73 -12.75 -21.06 -2.28
C LEU A 73 -13.45 -22.35 -2.70
N ALA A 74 -12.73 -23.27 -3.37
CA ALA A 74 -13.24 -24.49 -3.99
C ALA A 74 -13.82 -25.55 -3.02
N GLY A 75 -13.99 -25.22 -1.73
CA GLY A 75 -14.58 -26.09 -0.72
C GLY A 75 -16.09 -25.93 -0.54
N ASP A 76 -16.72 -24.95 -1.19
CA ASP A 76 -18.16 -24.74 -1.06
C ASP A 76 -18.95 -25.71 -1.97
N PRO A 77 -19.72 -26.66 -1.40
CA PRO A 77 -20.66 -27.46 -2.19
C PRO A 77 -21.64 -26.49 -2.84
N VAL A 78 -21.92 -26.71 -4.12
CA VAL A 78 -22.75 -25.84 -4.97
C VAL A 78 -24.07 -25.50 -4.28
N VAL A 79 -24.12 -24.36 -3.59
CA VAL A 79 -25.37 -23.71 -3.22
C VAL A 79 -25.71 -22.83 -4.42
N ALA A 80 -26.93 -22.94 -4.92
CA ALA A 80 -27.44 -22.31 -6.15
C ALA A 80 -27.31 -20.76 -6.24
N CYS A 81 -26.66 -20.13 -5.26
CA CYS A 81 -26.42 -18.71 -5.18
C CYS A 81 -25.03 -18.38 -5.74
N ARG A 82 -24.99 -17.61 -6.81
CA ARG A 82 -23.75 -17.01 -7.33
C ARG A 82 -23.24 -16.01 -6.28
N LYS A 83 -21.99 -16.15 -5.86
CA LYS A 83 -21.41 -15.41 -4.72
C LYS A 83 -20.66 -14.16 -5.19
N ASP A 84 -20.96 -13.01 -4.61
CA ASP A 84 -20.16 -11.81 -4.74
C ASP A 84 -18.83 -11.93 -3.97
N LEU A 85 -17.84 -11.10 -4.31
CA LEU A 85 -16.64 -10.95 -3.49
C LEU A 85 -16.42 -9.47 -3.25
N LEU A 86 -16.35 -9.06 -1.98
CA LEU A 86 -15.96 -7.72 -1.57
C LEU A 86 -14.61 -7.82 -0.84
N ALA A 87 -13.63 -7.05 -1.31
CA ALA A 87 -12.32 -6.96 -0.69
C ALA A 87 -11.96 -5.50 -0.44
N GLU A 88 -11.47 -5.23 0.77
CA GLU A 88 -11.04 -3.91 1.22
C GLU A 88 -9.58 -4.00 1.68
N TRP A 89 -8.75 -3.09 1.19
CA TRP A 89 -7.33 -3.07 1.54
C TRP A 89 -6.79 -1.64 1.62
N LEU A 90 -5.71 -1.52 2.37
CA LEU A 90 -4.92 -0.31 2.50
C LEU A 90 -3.58 -0.49 1.79
N CYS A 91 -3.08 0.57 1.16
CA CYS A 91 -1.73 0.63 0.61
C CYS A 91 -0.77 1.43 1.50
N SER A 92 -1.34 2.30 2.34
CA SER A 92 -0.70 3.04 3.42
C SER A 92 -1.79 3.41 4.42
N ASP A 93 -1.44 4.04 5.55
CA ASP A 93 -2.43 4.37 6.59
C ASP A 93 -3.52 5.35 6.14
N THR A 94 -3.34 6.00 4.99
CA THR A 94 -4.28 6.98 4.42
C THR A 94 -4.87 6.56 3.07
N GLU A 95 -4.41 5.45 2.48
CA GLU A 95 -4.76 5.05 1.13
C GLU A 95 -5.59 3.76 1.15
N PHE A 96 -6.91 3.93 1.14
CA PHE A 96 -7.91 2.86 1.19
C PHE A 96 -8.45 2.55 -0.19
N HIS A 97 -8.60 1.26 -0.46
CA HIS A 97 -9.09 0.73 -1.71
C HIS A 97 -10.14 -0.34 -1.44
N THR A 98 -11.15 -0.36 -2.29
CA THR A 98 -12.23 -1.34 -2.26
C THR A 98 -12.43 -1.87 -3.66
N ALA A 99 -12.59 -3.19 -3.78
CA ALA A 99 -12.99 -3.82 -5.02
C ALA A 99 -14.07 -4.86 -4.74
N ALA A 100 -15.07 -4.86 -5.61
CA ALA A 100 -16.14 -5.82 -5.60
C ALA A 100 -16.16 -6.58 -6.92
N LEU A 101 -16.41 -7.89 -6.86
CA LEU A 101 -16.72 -8.72 -8.01
C LEU A 101 -18.17 -9.15 -7.92
N SER A 102 -18.89 -8.95 -9.03
CA SER A 102 -20.26 -9.40 -9.16
C SER A 102 -20.34 -10.94 -9.06
N PRO A 103 -21.49 -11.48 -8.64
CA PRO A 103 -21.78 -12.91 -8.62
C PRO A 103 -21.45 -13.67 -9.92
N GLU A 104 -21.58 -13.01 -11.06
CA GLU A 104 -21.31 -13.55 -12.40
C GLU A 104 -19.81 -13.66 -12.71
N ALA A 105 -18.96 -12.99 -11.94
CA ALA A 105 -17.50 -12.99 -12.11
C ALA A 105 -16.83 -14.22 -11.48
N TRP A 106 -17.55 -15.34 -11.39
CA TRP A 106 -16.97 -16.61 -10.95
C TRP A 106 -15.83 -17.04 -11.88
N GLY A 107 -14.67 -17.35 -11.31
CA GLY A 107 -13.46 -17.68 -12.08
C GLY A 107 -12.65 -16.46 -12.55
N SER A 108 -13.15 -15.24 -12.31
CA SER A 108 -12.39 -14.02 -12.56
C SER A 108 -11.25 -13.86 -11.53
N THR A 109 -10.27 -13.05 -11.93
CA THR A 109 -9.14 -12.70 -11.07
C THR A 109 -9.36 -11.31 -10.50
N LEU A 110 -9.40 -11.22 -9.17
CA LEU A 110 -9.35 -9.96 -8.45
C LEU A 110 -7.90 -9.48 -8.37
N VAL A 111 -7.63 -8.28 -8.88
CA VAL A 111 -6.28 -7.68 -8.84
C VAL A 111 -6.27 -6.56 -7.82
N LEU A 112 -5.51 -6.75 -6.74
CA LEU A 112 -5.23 -5.73 -5.75
C LEU A 112 -3.89 -5.10 -6.11
N SER A 113 -3.81 -3.76 -6.11
CA SER A 113 -2.57 -3.06 -6.42
C SER A 113 -2.41 -1.79 -5.59
N CYS A 114 -1.16 -1.52 -5.22
CA CYS A 114 -0.72 -0.36 -4.46
C CYS A 114 0.37 0.44 -5.21
N ILE A 115 0.63 0.09 -6.47
CA ILE A 115 1.54 0.85 -7.32
C ILE A 115 1.00 2.27 -7.48
N ARG A 116 1.86 3.28 -7.26
CA ARG A 116 1.53 4.66 -7.62
C ARG A 116 1.28 4.68 -9.13
N GLN A 117 0.04 4.88 -9.54
CA GLN A 117 -0.20 5.36 -10.90
C GLN A 117 0.28 6.82 -10.93
N THR A 118 1.58 7.04 -11.14
CA THR A 118 2.09 8.35 -11.57
C THR A 118 1.65 8.55 -13.02
N GLY A 119 0.35 8.75 -13.21
CA GLY A 119 -0.23 9.09 -14.49
C GLY A 119 0.12 10.54 -14.81
N ALA A 120 1.07 10.74 -15.72
CA ALA A 120 1.12 11.94 -16.53
C ALA A 120 -0.11 11.93 -17.46
N GLY A 121 -1.26 12.38 -16.94
CA GLY A 121 -2.40 12.75 -17.77
C GLY A 121 -2.09 14.09 -18.42
N ARG A 122 -1.91 14.07 -19.75
CA ARG A 122 -1.71 15.25 -20.60
C ARG A 122 -2.94 16.15 -20.63
#